data_AF-A0A091VD98-F1
#
_entry.id   AF-A0A091VD98-F1
#
_cell.length_a   1.000
_cell.length_b   1.000
_cell.length_c   1.000
_cell.angle_alpha   90.00
_cell.angle_beta   90.00
_cell.angle_gamma   90.00
#
_symmetry.space_group_name_H-M   'P 1'
#
loop_
_entity.id
_entity.type
_entity.pdbx_description
1 polymer ?
#
loop_
_entity_poly.entity_id
_entity_poly.type
_entity_poly.pdbx_seq_one_letter_code
_entity_poly.pdbx_strand_id
1 'polypeptide(L)'
;MTQRWQHREISNFEYLMFLNTIAGRTYNDLNQYPVFPWVITNYESEELDLTLPSNFRDLSKPIGALNPKRAAFFAERYESWEDDQVPKFHYGTHYSTASFALTWLLRIEPFTTFFLNLQGGKFDHADRTFSSISRAWRNSQRDTSDIKELIPEFYYLPEIFVNSNNYNLGVMDDGTVVSDVELPPWAKTPEEFVRINRLALESEFVSCQLHQWIDLIFGYKQQGPEAVRSLNVFYYLTYEGAVNLSSITDSVLREVSLYF
;
A
#
# COMPACT_ATOMS: atom_id res chain seq x y z
N MET A 1 -1.95 20.11 -14.79
CA MET A 1 -2.29 18.67 -14.74
C MET A 1 -3.68 18.42 -14.21
N THR A 2 -4.09 18.93 -13.04
CA THR A 2 -5.44 18.72 -12.49
C THR A 2 -6.58 19.03 -13.47
N GLN A 3 -6.55 20.18 -14.15
CA GLN A 3 -7.56 20.52 -15.17
C GLN A 3 -7.58 19.52 -16.34
N ARG A 4 -6.41 19.06 -16.78
CA ARG A 4 -6.29 18.05 -17.85
C ARG A 4 -6.90 16.72 -17.42
N TRP A 5 -6.70 16.32 -16.15
CA TRP A 5 -7.32 15.14 -15.56
C TRP A 5 -8.85 15.28 -15.49
N GLN A 6 -9.34 16.42 -15.03
CA GLN A 6 -10.79 16.71 -14.98
C GLN A 6 -11.43 16.71 -16.39
N HIS A 7 -10.72 17.19 -17.40
CA HIS A 7 -11.15 17.14 -18.80
C HIS A 7 -10.88 15.78 -19.48
N ARG A 8 -10.37 14.78 -18.75
CA ARG A 8 -10.02 13.43 -19.24
C ARG A 8 -8.98 13.41 -20.36
N GLU A 9 -8.14 14.44 -20.44
CA GLU A 9 -6.97 14.46 -21.32
C GLU A 9 -5.82 13.60 -20.77
N ILE A 10 -5.87 13.28 -19.47
CA ILE A 10 -4.99 12.31 -18.82
C ILE A 10 -5.85 11.38 -17.94
N SER A 11 -5.43 10.13 -17.86
CA SER A 11 -6.07 9.06 -17.09
C SER A 11 -5.89 9.22 -15.57
N ASN A 12 -6.66 8.45 -14.79
CA ASN A 12 -6.47 8.38 -13.33
C ASN A 12 -5.06 7.89 -13.00
N PHE A 13 -4.58 6.87 -13.70
CA PHE A 13 -3.21 6.37 -13.53
C PHE A 13 -2.15 7.45 -13.77
N GLU A 14 -2.23 8.18 -14.89
CA GLU A 14 -1.27 9.24 -15.20
C GLU A 14 -1.31 10.38 -14.18
N TYR A 15 -2.50 10.73 -13.70
CA TYR A 15 -2.64 11.75 -12.68
C TYR A 15 -2.07 11.31 -11.32
N LEU A 16 -2.28 10.05 -10.93
CA LEU A 16 -1.66 9.48 -9.73
C LEU A 16 -0.13 9.42 -9.84
N MET A 17 0.41 9.03 -11.00
CA MET A 17 1.85 9.08 -11.24
C MET A 17 2.38 10.51 -11.12
N PHE A 18 1.69 11.48 -11.74
CA PHE A 18 2.04 12.90 -11.62
C PHE A 18 2.07 13.37 -10.15
N LEU A 19 1.02 13.07 -9.37
CA LEU A 19 0.94 13.44 -7.96
C LEU A 19 2.07 12.84 -7.13
N ASN A 20 2.36 11.55 -7.34
CA ASN A 20 3.50 10.89 -6.69
C ASN A 20 4.81 11.62 -7.03
N THR A 21 5.07 11.88 -8.31
CA THR A 21 6.30 12.55 -8.76
C THR A 21 6.46 13.94 -8.15
N ILE A 22 5.42 14.77 -8.16
CA ILE A 22 5.51 16.13 -7.58
C ILE A 22 5.59 16.13 -6.05
N ALA A 23 5.13 15.06 -5.40
CA ALA A 23 5.26 14.85 -3.95
C ALA A 23 6.63 14.27 -3.56
N GLY A 24 7.60 14.22 -4.48
CA GLY A 24 8.95 13.72 -4.22
C GLY A 24 9.11 12.19 -4.27
N ARG A 25 8.02 11.45 -4.54
CA ARG A 25 8.07 9.99 -4.65
C ARG A 25 8.87 9.57 -5.88
N THR A 26 9.67 8.52 -5.74
CA THR A 26 10.62 8.10 -6.78
C THR A 26 10.90 6.61 -6.73
N TYR A 27 11.25 6.04 -7.87
CA TYR A 27 11.73 4.67 -7.97
C TYR A 27 13.18 4.50 -7.50
N ASN A 28 13.92 5.59 -7.34
CA ASN A 28 15.32 5.56 -6.91
C ASN A 28 15.50 5.37 -5.38
N ASP A 29 14.45 5.64 -4.60
CA ASP A 29 14.44 5.46 -3.15
C ASP A 29 13.18 4.67 -2.76
N LEU A 30 13.38 3.42 -2.33
CA LEU A 30 12.28 2.52 -1.98
C LEU A 30 11.51 2.97 -0.73
N ASN A 31 12.09 3.82 0.12
CA ASN A 31 11.37 4.41 1.25
C ASN A 31 10.37 5.48 0.79
N GLN A 32 10.57 6.03 -0.40
CA GLN A 32 9.72 7.04 -1.03
C GLN A 32 9.03 6.50 -2.28
N TYR A 33 8.76 5.19 -2.32
CA TYR A 33 8.15 4.55 -3.47
C TYR A 33 6.78 5.13 -3.80
N PRO A 34 6.40 5.26 -5.10
CA PRO A 34 5.07 5.70 -5.48
C PRO A 34 3.96 4.84 -4.88
N VAL A 35 2.86 5.49 -4.50
CA VAL A 35 1.73 4.88 -3.79
C VAL A 35 0.47 4.98 -4.64
N PHE A 36 -0.26 3.87 -4.73
CA PHE A 36 -1.53 3.75 -5.43
C PHE A 36 -2.59 3.14 -4.51
N PRO A 37 -3.88 3.51 -4.66
CA PRO A 37 -4.94 2.95 -3.84
C PRO A 37 -5.16 1.46 -4.16
N TRP A 38 -5.55 0.66 -3.17
CA TRP A 38 -6.43 -0.48 -3.46
C TRP A 38 -7.75 0.01 -4.05
N VAL A 39 -8.20 -0.59 -5.16
CA VAL A 39 -9.48 -0.23 -5.81
C VAL A 39 -10.52 -1.33 -5.69
N ILE A 40 -10.16 -2.58 -6.02
CA ILE A 40 -11.07 -3.72 -5.97
C ILE A 40 -11.09 -4.31 -4.54
N THR A 41 -12.25 -4.79 -4.10
CA THR A 41 -12.42 -5.44 -2.78
C THR A 41 -12.77 -6.93 -2.88
N ASN A 42 -13.22 -7.37 -4.06
CA ASN A 42 -13.68 -8.74 -4.30
C ASN A 42 -12.61 -9.54 -5.06
N TYR A 43 -11.94 -10.43 -4.34
CA TYR A 43 -10.92 -11.33 -4.86
C TYR A 43 -11.31 -12.82 -4.75
N GLU A 44 -12.61 -13.10 -4.54
CA GLU A 44 -13.12 -14.45 -4.25
C GLU A 44 -14.13 -14.93 -5.30
N SER A 45 -14.78 -14.02 -6.03
CA SER A 45 -15.82 -14.38 -7.02
C SER A 45 -15.22 -14.88 -8.33
N GLU A 46 -15.93 -15.78 -9.01
CA GLU A 46 -15.58 -16.30 -10.35
C GLU A 46 -15.64 -15.22 -11.44
N GLU A 47 -16.50 -14.22 -11.25
CA GLU A 47 -16.63 -13.07 -12.14
C GLU A 47 -16.54 -11.77 -11.33
N LEU A 48 -16.01 -10.72 -11.97
CA LEU A 48 -15.94 -9.39 -11.39
C LEU A 48 -16.75 -8.40 -12.22
N ASP A 49 -17.92 -8.04 -11.70
CA ASP A 49 -18.74 -7.00 -12.29
C ASP A 49 -18.27 -5.60 -11.84
N LEU A 50 -17.63 -4.87 -12.77
CA LEU A 50 -17.15 -3.50 -12.55
C LEU A 50 -18.27 -2.46 -12.55
N THR A 51 -19.53 -2.86 -12.71
CA THR A 51 -20.72 -2.01 -12.53
C THR A 51 -21.30 -2.10 -11.12
N LEU A 52 -20.91 -3.09 -10.31
CA LEU A 52 -21.36 -3.22 -8.92
C LEU A 52 -20.53 -2.36 -7.97
N PRO A 53 -21.13 -1.37 -7.27
CA PRO A 53 -20.40 -0.52 -6.32
C PRO A 53 -19.75 -1.29 -5.17
N SER A 54 -20.32 -2.43 -4.78
CA SER A 54 -19.81 -3.26 -3.68
C SER A 54 -18.45 -3.90 -3.97
N ASN A 55 -18.04 -3.97 -5.25
CA ASN A 55 -16.72 -4.48 -5.65
C ASN A 55 -15.61 -3.43 -5.55
N PHE A 56 -15.96 -2.17 -5.23
CA PHE A 56 -15.01 -1.07 -5.13
C PHE A 56 -14.79 -0.68 -3.67
N ARG A 57 -13.55 -0.29 -3.38
CA ARG A 57 -13.16 0.26 -2.08
C ARG A 57 -13.76 1.65 -1.93
N ASP A 58 -14.19 1.97 -0.71
CA ASP A 58 -14.44 3.34 -0.30
C ASP A 58 -13.12 4.15 -0.29
N LEU A 59 -12.90 4.93 -1.35
CA LEU A 59 -11.70 5.76 -1.54
C LEU A 59 -11.66 6.98 -0.59
N SER A 60 -12.73 7.27 0.14
CA SER A 60 -12.73 8.34 1.14
C SER A 60 -12.09 7.93 2.47
N LYS A 61 -11.76 6.64 2.63
CA LYS A 61 -11.24 6.06 3.87
C LYS A 61 -9.84 5.45 3.69
N PRO A 62 -8.93 5.65 4.66
CA PRO A 62 -7.67 4.92 4.70
C PRO A 62 -7.91 3.43 4.96
N ILE A 63 -6.93 2.57 4.64
CA ILE A 63 -7.05 1.11 4.79
C ILE A 63 -7.51 0.72 6.19
N GLY A 64 -6.94 1.35 7.23
CA GLY A 64 -7.25 1.07 8.63
C GLY A 64 -8.72 1.31 9.00
N ALA A 65 -9.41 2.20 8.28
CA ALA A 65 -10.79 2.60 8.54
C ALA A 65 -11.85 1.79 7.76
N LEU A 66 -11.44 0.91 6.85
CA LEU A 66 -12.38 0.13 6.03
C LEU A 66 -13.12 -0.94 6.84
N ASN A 67 -12.41 -1.65 7.72
CA ASN A 67 -13.00 -2.66 8.61
C ASN A 67 -13.47 -1.99 9.91
N PRO A 68 -14.79 -1.96 10.21
CA PRO A 68 -15.30 -1.22 11.37
C PRO A 68 -14.74 -1.69 12.72
N LYS A 69 -14.50 -3.00 12.89
CA LYS A 69 -13.93 -3.55 14.13
C LYS A 69 -12.50 -3.04 14.35
N ARG A 70 -11.72 -2.98 13.26
CA ARG A 70 -10.33 -2.52 13.31
C ARG A 70 -10.26 -1.00 13.42
N ALA A 71 -11.18 -0.28 12.77
CA ALA A 71 -11.32 1.17 12.91
C ALA A 71 -11.57 1.57 14.38
N ALA A 72 -12.42 0.83 15.09
CA ALA A 72 -12.67 1.06 16.52
C ALA A 72 -11.41 0.85 17.37
N PHE A 73 -10.63 -0.21 17.09
CA PHE A 73 -9.34 -0.43 17.76
C PHE A 73 -8.35 0.73 17.54
N PHE A 74 -8.24 1.25 16.31
CA PHE A 74 -7.36 2.37 16.03
C PHE A 74 -7.83 3.68 16.66
N ALA A 75 -9.14 3.91 16.71
CA ALA A 75 -9.73 5.05 17.40
C ALA A 75 -9.44 4.99 18.90
N GLU A 76 -9.67 3.84 19.55
CA GLU A 76 -9.37 3.63 20.97
C GLU A 76 -7.87 3.83 21.25
N ARG A 77 -6.98 3.26 20.42
CA ARG A 77 -5.54 3.47 20.53
C ARG A 77 -5.19 4.96 20.51
N TYR A 78 -5.74 5.73 19.57
CA TYR A 78 -5.47 7.16 19.46
C TYR A 78 -5.99 7.91 20.70
N GLU A 79 -7.22 7.61 21.13
CA GLU A 79 -7.86 8.25 22.28
C GLU A 79 -7.11 7.98 23.59
N SER A 80 -6.73 6.73 23.84
CA SER A 80 -6.07 6.30 25.08
C SER A 80 -4.55 6.49 25.08
N TRP A 81 -3.96 7.01 24.00
CA TRP A 81 -2.51 7.22 23.93
C TRP A 81 -2.09 8.35 24.87
N GLU A 82 -1.30 7.99 25.89
CA GLU A 82 -0.73 8.89 26.89
C GLU A 82 0.80 8.74 26.86
N ASP A 83 1.46 9.61 26.11
CA ASP A 83 2.92 9.72 26.06
C ASP A 83 3.28 11.20 25.91
N ASP A 84 4.14 11.70 26.81
CA ASP A 84 4.55 13.10 26.83
C ASP A 84 5.52 13.47 25.70
N GLN A 85 6.17 12.48 25.08
CA GLN A 85 7.20 12.66 24.05
C GLN A 85 6.68 12.26 22.66
N VAL A 86 5.78 11.30 22.58
CA VAL A 86 5.26 10.74 21.32
C VAL A 86 3.83 11.22 21.08
N PRO A 87 3.57 12.04 20.04
CA PRO A 87 2.21 12.44 19.67
C PRO A 87 1.30 11.25 19.39
N LYS A 88 0.00 11.43 19.63
CA LYS A 88 -1.03 10.40 19.36
C LYS A 88 -1.06 10.00 17.88
N PHE A 89 -1.25 8.71 17.61
CA PHE A 89 -1.34 8.16 16.25
C PHE A 89 -2.29 6.97 16.18
N HIS A 90 -2.87 6.75 15.00
CA HIS A 90 -3.69 5.57 14.71
C HIS A 90 -2.79 4.39 14.32
N TYR A 91 -1.80 4.64 13.46
CA TYR A 91 -0.99 3.60 12.84
C TYR A 91 0.49 3.73 13.18
N GLY A 92 1.06 2.69 13.79
CA GLY A 92 2.51 2.56 13.98
C GLY A 92 3.24 2.08 12.72
N THR A 93 2.50 1.49 11.78
CA THR A 93 2.99 1.10 10.45
C THR A 93 2.55 2.14 9.43
N HIS A 94 3.34 2.36 8.39
CA HIS A 94 3.02 3.26 7.27
C HIS A 94 2.49 2.48 6.06
N TYR A 95 1.69 3.11 5.19
CA TYR A 95 1.09 2.44 4.02
C TYR A 95 2.07 2.18 2.86
N SER A 96 3.23 2.82 2.88
CA SER A 96 4.30 2.68 1.89
C SER A 96 5.65 2.64 2.60
N THR A 97 6.39 1.55 2.39
CA THR A 97 7.72 1.32 2.97
C THR A 97 8.56 0.56 1.96
N ALA A 98 9.90 0.64 2.07
CA ALA A 98 10.80 -0.15 1.23
C ALA A 98 10.51 -1.66 1.35
N SER A 99 10.24 -2.14 2.57
CA SER A 99 9.87 -3.53 2.83
C SER A 99 8.63 -3.96 2.06
N PHE A 100 7.61 -3.09 1.94
CA PHE A 100 6.41 -3.40 1.14
C PHE A 100 6.69 -3.39 -0.35
N ALA A 101 7.45 -2.41 -0.86
CA ALA A 101 7.85 -2.40 -2.27
C ALA A 101 8.61 -3.70 -2.64
N LEU A 102 9.57 -4.12 -1.82
CA LEU A 102 10.31 -5.37 -2.03
C LEU A 102 9.44 -6.62 -1.89
N THR A 103 8.48 -6.61 -0.97
CA THR A 103 7.52 -7.72 -0.81
C THR A 103 6.65 -7.90 -2.05
N TRP A 104 6.16 -6.79 -2.63
CA TRP A 104 5.36 -6.82 -3.85
C TRP A 104 6.17 -7.24 -5.07
N LEU A 105 7.43 -6.80 -5.15
CA LEU A 105 8.30 -6.99 -6.32
C LEU A 105 9.23 -8.20 -6.18
N LEU A 106 9.03 -9.05 -5.17
CA LEU A 106 9.93 -10.15 -4.80
C LEU A 106 10.34 -11.08 -5.96
N ARG A 107 9.51 -11.17 -7.00
CA ARG A 107 9.72 -12.08 -8.14
C ARG A 107 10.51 -11.44 -9.29
N ILE A 108 10.86 -10.17 -9.20
CA ILE A 108 11.55 -9.40 -10.23
C ILE A 108 12.92 -8.94 -9.74
N GLU A 109 13.97 -9.14 -10.54
CA GLU A 109 15.27 -8.50 -10.28
C GLU A 109 15.24 -7.01 -10.67
N PRO A 110 15.94 -6.12 -9.94
CA PRO A 110 16.89 -6.40 -8.85
C PRO A 110 16.24 -6.51 -7.45
N PHE A 111 14.91 -6.47 -7.34
CA PHE A 111 14.20 -6.43 -6.05
C PHE A 111 14.36 -7.72 -5.25
N THR A 112 14.43 -8.87 -5.91
CA THR A 112 14.78 -10.14 -5.26
C THR A 112 16.13 -10.03 -4.54
N THR A 113 17.16 -9.53 -5.24
CA THR A 113 18.50 -9.34 -4.66
C THR A 113 18.47 -8.39 -3.46
N PHE A 114 17.73 -7.27 -3.57
CA PHE A 114 17.59 -6.32 -2.47
C PHE A 114 16.85 -6.93 -1.27
N PHE A 115 15.78 -7.69 -1.51
CA PHE A 115 15.04 -8.39 -0.47
C PHE A 115 15.93 -9.39 0.28
N LEU A 116 16.68 -10.21 -0.46
CA LEU A 116 17.62 -11.18 0.12
C LEU A 116 18.70 -10.48 0.93
N ASN A 117 19.23 -9.34 0.46
CA ASN A 117 20.23 -8.59 1.19
C ASN A 117 19.71 -8.10 2.55
N LEU A 118 18.48 -7.56 2.59
CA LEU A 118 17.85 -7.11 3.83
C LEU A 118 17.51 -8.27 4.79
N GLN A 119 17.17 -9.46 4.26
CA GLN A 119 16.82 -10.63 5.07
C GLN A 119 17.98 -11.58 5.39
N GLY A 120 19.23 -11.13 5.25
CA GLY A 120 20.40 -11.93 5.64
C GLY A 120 20.69 -13.10 4.68
N GLY A 121 20.33 -12.95 3.41
CA GLY A 121 20.66 -13.87 2.32
C GLY A 121 19.65 -14.98 2.06
N LYS A 122 18.47 -14.94 2.69
CA LYS A 122 17.41 -15.96 2.51
C LYS A 122 16.05 -15.31 2.28
N PHE A 123 15.18 -16.03 1.60
CA PHE A 123 13.76 -15.67 1.51
C PHE A 123 13.10 -15.76 2.90
N ASP A 124 12.01 -15.00 3.08
CA ASP A 124 11.24 -15.03 4.32
C ASP A 124 10.41 -16.32 4.44
N HIS A 125 9.79 -16.54 5.59
CA HIS A 125 8.86 -17.65 5.80
C HIS A 125 7.74 -17.63 4.75
N ALA A 126 7.42 -18.79 4.17
CA ALA A 126 6.46 -18.92 3.07
C ALA A 126 5.07 -18.33 3.40
N ASP A 127 4.60 -18.48 4.64
CA ASP A 127 3.34 -17.89 5.12
C ASP A 127 3.32 -16.36 5.17
N ARG A 128 4.48 -15.71 5.25
CA ARG A 128 4.61 -14.24 5.23
C ARG A 128 4.92 -13.69 3.84
N THR A 129 5.52 -14.52 2.99
CA THR A 129 5.81 -14.18 1.60
C THR A 129 4.51 -13.84 0.85
N PHE A 130 4.54 -12.77 0.05
CA PHE A 130 3.43 -12.43 -0.84
C PHE A 130 3.20 -13.59 -1.82
N SER A 131 2.04 -14.24 -1.73
CA SER A 131 1.72 -15.43 -2.53
C SER A 131 0.30 -15.43 -3.07
N SER A 132 -0.57 -14.52 -2.62
CA SER A 132 -1.99 -14.53 -2.97
C SER A 132 -2.58 -13.14 -2.86
N ILE A 133 -3.31 -12.69 -3.88
CA ILE A 133 -3.98 -11.38 -3.90
C ILE A 133 -5.05 -11.32 -2.82
N SER A 134 -5.90 -12.35 -2.74
CA SER A 134 -6.96 -12.42 -1.73
C SER A 134 -6.37 -12.39 -0.31
N ARG A 135 -5.31 -13.17 -0.06
CA ARG A 135 -4.64 -13.17 1.25
C ARG A 135 -4.06 -11.81 1.60
N ALA A 136 -3.40 -11.16 0.65
CA ALA A 136 -2.80 -9.85 0.85
C ALA A 136 -3.85 -8.76 1.16
N TRP A 137 -4.98 -8.75 0.44
CA TRP A 137 -6.13 -7.89 0.75
C TRP A 137 -6.70 -8.22 2.13
N ARG A 138 -6.95 -9.49 2.43
CA ARG A 138 -7.52 -9.93 3.71
C ARG A 138 -6.64 -9.53 4.89
N ASN A 139 -5.32 -9.66 4.76
CA ASN A 139 -4.35 -9.22 5.77
C ASN A 139 -4.40 -7.71 5.95
N SER A 140 -4.42 -6.94 4.86
CA SER A 140 -4.57 -5.49 4.92
C SER A 140 -5.90 -5.03 5.52
N GLN A 141 -6.91 -5.91 5.66
CA GLN A 141 -8.18 -5.64 6.34
C GLN A 141 -8.25 -6.13 7.80
N ARG A 142 -7.35 -7.01 8.24
CA ARG A 142 -7.46 -7.71 9.53
C ARG A 142 -6.28 -7.51 10.46
N ASP A 143 -5.07 -7.56 9.95
CA ASP A 143 -3.87 -7.35 10.76
C ASP A 143 -3.77 -5.87 11.16
N THR A 144 -3.54 -5.61 12.44
CA THR A 144 -3.40 -4.26 12.99
C THR A 144 -2.09 -3.59 12.57
N SER A 145 -1.12 -4.39 12.14
CA SER A 145 0.19 -3.95 11.66
C SER A 145 0.26 -3.87 10.13
N ASP A 146 -0.79 -4.29 9.41
CA ASP A 146 -0.85 -4.28 7.95
C ASP A 146 -1.95 -3.32 7.45
N ILE A 147 -1.53 -2.11 7.10
CA ILE A 147 -2.40 -1.08 6.50
C ILE A 147 -1.89 -0.62 5.12
N LYS A 148 -1.14 -1.49 4.43
CA LYS A 148 -0.44 -1.14 3.20
C LYS A 148 -1.36 -0.81 2.04
N GLU A 149 -0.99 0.22 1.30
CA GLU A 149 -1.56 0.56 0.00
C GLU A 149 -0.82 -0.21 -1.12
N LEU A 150 -1.32 -0.07 -2.35
CA LEU A 150 -0.70 -0.68 -3.53
C LEU A 150 0.44 0.18 -4.09
N ILE A 151 1.15 -0.41 -5.04
CA ILE A 151 2.15 0.23 -5.88
C ILE A 151 1.64 0.34 -7.33
N PRO A 152 2.19 1.23 -8.17
CA PRO A 152 1.78 1.39 -9.57
C PRO A 152 1.73 0.10 -10.38
N GLU A 153 2.64 -0.83 -10.10
CA GLU A 153 2.88 -2.06 -10.86
C GLU A 153 1.67 -3.00 -10.88
N PHE A 154 0.79 -2.94 -9.88
CA PHE A 154 -0.49 -3.67 -9.88
C PHE A 154 -1.42 -3.29 -11.05
N TYR A 155 -1.17 -2.14 -11.69
CA TYR A 155 -1.98 -1.58 -12.76
C TYR A 155 -1.31 -1.61 -14.14
N TYR A 156 -0.10 -2.17 -14.25
CA TYR A 156 0.55 -2.33 -15.57
C TYR A 156 1.59 -3.45 -15.71
N LEU A 157 2.09 -4.07 -14.63
CA LEU A 157 3.23 -4.99 -14.67
C LEU A 157 2.85 -6.41 -14.22
N PRO A 158 2.35 -7.27 -15.13
CA PRO A 158 1.91 -8.62 -14.79
C PRO A 158 3.02 -9.53 -14.26
N GLU A 159 4.28 -9.25 -14.59
CA GLU A 159 5.44 -10.04 -14.22
C GLU A 159 5.66 -10.11 -12.70
N ILE A 160 5.13 -9.16 -11.92
CA ILE A 160 5.27 -9.19 -10.44
C ILE A 160 4.53 -10.38 -9.81
N PHE A 161 3.59 -10.98 -10.56
CA PHE A 161 2.77 -12.12 -10.12
C PHE A 161 3.32 -13.47 -10.58
N VAL A 162 4.40 -13.49 -11.37
CA VAL A 162 4.96 -14.72 -11.97
C VAL A 162 6.35 -14.99 -11.44
N ASN A 163 6.61 -16.20 -10.98
CA ASN A 163 7.94 -16.66 -10.57
C ASN A 163 8.74 -17.14 -11.80
N SER A 164 8.95 -16.25 -12.77
CA SER A 164 9.67 -16.57 -14.02
C SER A 164 11.10 -17.05 -13.79
N ASN A 165 11.70 -16.66 -12.67
CA ASN A 165 13.07 -17.02 -12.28
C ASN A 165 13.15 -18.37 -11.52
N ASN A 166 12.02 -19.05 -11.30
CA ASN A 166 11.93 -20.32 -10.58
C ASN A 166 12.58 -20.27 -9.18
N TYR A 167 12.38 -19.16 -8.46
CA TYR A 167 12.86 -19.02 -7.09
C TYR A 167 12.21 -20.06 -6.18
N ASN A 168 12.98 -20.56 -5.21
CA ASN A 168 12.45 -21.38 -4.13
C ASN A 168 11.90 -20.47 -3.02
N LEU A 169 10.60 -20.21 -3.06
CA LEU A 169 9.91 -19.36 -2.08
C LEU A 169 9.36 -20.14 -0.89
N GLY A 170 9.69 -21.44 -0.81
CA GLY A 170 9.31 -22.33 0.28
C GLY A 170 7.90 -22.94 0.14
N VAL A 171 7.47 -23.57 1.22
CA VAL A 171 6.18 -24.25 1.36
C VAL A 171 5.55 -23.72 2.64
N MET A 172 4.27 -23.34 2.55
CA MET A 172 3.50 -22.88 3.71
C MET A 172 3.24 -24.01 4.70
N ASP A 173 2.82 -23.64 5.91
CA ASP A 173 2.46 -24.62 6.95
C ASP A 173 1.33 -25.58 6.53
N ASP A 174 0.44 -25.15 5.63
CA ASP A 174 -0.64 -25.97 5.09
C ASP A 174 -0.21 -26.91 3.94
N GLY A 175 1.08 -26.87 3.56
CA GLY A 175 1.65 -27.69 2.48
C GLY A 175 1.61 -27.04 1.10
N THR A 176 1.06 -25.82 0.96
CA THR A 176 0.99 -25.11 -0.32
C THR A 176 2.37 -24.61 -0.73
N VAL A 177 2.82 -24.98 -1.93
CA VAL A 177 4.10 -24.52 -2.49
C VAL A 177 3.96 -23.07 -2.97
N VAL A 178 4.87 -22.20 -2.57
CA VAL A 178 4.88 -20.80 -3.01
C VAL A 178 5.68 -20.67 -4.31
N SER A 179 5.04 -20.15 -5.36
CA SER A 179 5.69 -19.83 -6.63
C SER A 179 5.04 -18.59 -7.24
N ASP A 180 4.24 -18.76 -8.30
CA ASP A 180 3.38 -17.72 -8.84
C ASP A 180 2.40 -17.23 -7.78
N VAL A 181 1.98 -15.98 -7.90
CA VAL A 181 0.97 -15.40 -7.01
C VAL A 181 -0.38 -15.98 -7.38
N GLU A 182 -1.10 -16.50 -6.40
CA GLU A 182 -2.49 -16.93 -6.54
C GLU A 182 -3.37 -15.73 -6.91
N LEU A 183 -3.93 -15.81 -8.10
CA LEU A 183 -4.84 -14.82 -8.66
C LEU A 183 -6.28 -15.07 -8.19
N PRO A 184 -7.11 -14.02 -8.15
CA PRO A 184 -8.54 -14.20 -7.90
C PRO A 184 -9.19 -15.02 -9.04
N PRO A 185 -10.28 -15.74 -8.77
CA PRO A 185 -10.89 -16.63 -9.77
C PRO A 185 -11.30 -15.93 -11.08
N TRP A 186 -11.66 -14.65 -11.03
CA TRP A 186 -12.02 -13.84 -12.20
C TRP A 186 -10.83 -13.45 -13.10
N ALA A 187 -9.58 -13.71 -12.70
CA ALA A 187 -8.40 -13.49 -13.53
C ALA A 187 -7.68 -14.80 -13.81
N LYS A 188 -7.72 -15.26 -15.07
CA LYS A 188 -7.10 -16.52 -15.47
C LYS A 188 -5.59 -16.37 -15.71
N THR A 189 -5.12 -15.16 -15.97
CA THR A 189 -3.70 -14.86 -16.15
C THR A 189 -3.30 -13.55 -15.44
N PRO A 190 -2.01 -13.35 -15.14
CA PRO A 190 -1.49 -12.10 -14.60
C PRO A 190 -1.81 -10.88 -15.47
N GLU A 191 -1.76 -11.02 -16.80
CA GLU A 191 -2.10 -9.97 -17.76
C GLU A 191 -3.58 -9.60 -17.66
N GLU A 192 -4.46 -10.61 -17.53
CA GLU A 192 -5.89 -10.36 -17.31
C GLU A 192 -6.14 -9.67 -15.98
N PHE A 193 -5.45 -10.09 -14.91
CA PHE A 193 -5.52 -9.45 -13.60
C PHE A 193 -5.16 -7.96 -13.69
N VAL A 194 -4.00 -7.64 -14.28
CA VAL A 194 -3.53 -6.26 -14.45
C VAL A 194 -4.47 -5.45 -15.34
N ARG A 195 -4.94 -6.01 -16.45
CA ARG A 195 -5.89 -5.36 -17.36
C ARG A 195 -7.17 -4.98 -16.63
N ILE A 196 -7.74 -5.89 -15.83
CA ILE A 196 -8.96 -5.64 -15.05
C ILE A 196 -8.72 -4.61 -13.95
N ASN A 197 -7.57 -4.67 -13.24
CA ASN A 197 -7.20 -3.63 -12.28
C ASN A 197 -7.12 -2.25 -12.93
N ARG A 198 -6.52 -2.14 -14.12
CA ARG A 198 -6.48 -0.88 -14.85
C ARG A 198 -7.87 -0.40 -15.25
N LEU A 199 -8.75 -1.29 -15.74
CA LEU A 199 -10.14 -0.93 -16.04
C LEU A 199 -10.90 -0.45 -14.79
N ALA A 200 -10.69 -1.09 -13.64
CA ALA A 200 -11.30 -0.68 -12.38
C ALA A 200 -10.78 0.70 -11.94
N LEU A 201 -9.46 0.94 -12.04
CA LEU A 201 -8.85 2.24 -11.73
C LEU A 201 -9.36 3.37 -12.63
N GLU A 202 -9.59 3.09 -13.91
CA GLU A 202 -10.12 4.08 -14.87
C GLU A 202 -11.65 4.15 -14.90
N SER A 203 -12.34 3.42 -14.02
CA SER A 203 -13.81 3.39 -13.98
C SER A 203 -14.40 4.74 -13.50
N GLU A 204 -15.69 4.95 -13.79
CA GLU A 204 -16.42 6.11 -13.27
C GLU A 204 -16.52 6.10 -11.73
N PHE A 205 -16.60 4.91 -11.11
CA PHE A 205 -16.62 4.79 -9.65
C PHE A 205 -15.37 5.38 -9.01
N VAL A 206 -14.20 5.08 -9.58
CA VAL A 206 -12.93 5.66 -9.12
C VAL A 206 -12.87 7.13 -9.50
N SER A 207 -13.14 7.48 -10.76
CA SER A 207 -13.00 8.86 -11.26
C SER A 207 -13.80 9.88 -10.43
N CYS A 208 -15.03 9.52 -10.00
CA CYS A 208 -15.85 10.43 -9.19
C CYS A 208 -15.43 10.52 -7.71
N GLN A 209 -14.55 9.64 -7.21
CA GLN A 209 -14.18 9.58 -5.78
C GLN A 209 -12.67 9.68 -5.52
N LEU A 210 -11.81 9.53 -6.53
CA LEU A 210 -10.35 9.45 -6.36
C LEU A 210 -9.75 10.67 -5.67
N HIS A 211 -10.34 11.84 -5.86
CA HIS A 211 -9.96 13.08 -5.17
C HIS A 211 -10.02 12.94 -3.65
N GLN A 212 -10.92 12.12 -3.09
CA GLN A 212 -11.00 11.89 -1.65
C GLN A 212 -9.85 11.02 -1.12
N TRP A 213 -9.35 10.08 -1.94
CA TRP A 213 -8.15 9.33 -1.59
C TRP A 213 -6.91 10.23 -1.68
N ILE A 214 -6.85 11.09 -2.70
CA ILE A 214 -5.81 12.11 -2.83
C ILE A 214 -5.79 13.02 -1.59
N ASP A 215 -6.96 13.40 -1.05
CA ASP A 215 -7.04 14.18 0.18
C ASP A 215 -6.36 13.50 1.39
N LEU A 216 -6.44 12.17 1.48
CA LEU A 216 -5.82 11.38 2.55
C LEU A 216 -4.30 11.31 2.41
N ILE A 217 -3.79 11.15 1.19
CA ILE A 217 -2.36 10.89 0.95
C ILE A 217 -1.56 12.17 0.73
N PHE A 218 -2.09 13.10 -0.08
CA PHE A 218 -1.38 14.30 -0.53
C PHE A 218 -2.12 15.60 -0.18
N GLY A 219 -3.38 15.53 0.23
CA GLY A 219 -4.22 16.69 0.47
C GLY A 219 -4.44 17.01 1.94
N TYR A 220 -5.55 17.69 2.22
CA TYR A 220 -5.77 18.34 3.51
C TYR A 220 -6.10 17.38 4.67
N LYS A 221 -6.39 16.10 4.37
CA LYS A 221 -6.64 15.06 5.39
C LYS A 221 -5.37 14.28 5.76
N GLN A 222 -4.20 14.68 5.26
CA GLN A 222 -2.92 14.05 5.60
C GLN A 222 -2.50 14.34 7.05
N GLN A 223 -2.78 15.55 7.54
CA GLN A 223 -2.38 16.03 8.87
C GLN A 223 -3.50 16.83 9.57
N GLY A 224 -3.31 17.14 10.85
CA GLY A 224 -4.23 18.00 11.62
C GLY A 224 -5.57 17.34 11.97
N PRO A 225 -6.57 18.14 12.38
CA PRO A 225 -7.87 17.63 12.84
C PRO A 225 -8.61 16.76 11.81
N GLU A 226 -8.41 17.06 10.52
CA GLU A 226 -9.04 16.31 9.42
C GLU A 226 -8.43 14.92 9.22
N ALA A 227 -7.13 14.77 9.49
CA ALA A 227 -6.50 13.46 9.58
C ALA A 227 -7.06 12.66 10.76
N VAL A 228 -7.26 13.29 11.91
CA VAL A 228 -7.86 12.64 13.09
C VAL A 228 -9.27 12.15 12.78
N ARG A 229 -10.11 13.03 12.24
CA ARG A 229 -11.50 12.72 11.87
C ARG A 229 -11.60 11.56 10.87
N SER A 230 -10.60 11.42 10.00
CA SER A 230 -10.57 10.37 8.97
C SER A 230 -9.84 9.11 9.40
N LEU A 231 -9.40 9.00 10.66
CA LEU A 231 -8.50 7.96 11.17
C LEU A 231 -7.24 7.83 10.28
N ASN A 232 -6.55 8.92 10.00
CA ASN A 232 -5.46 8.99 9.02
C ASN A 232 -4.16 9.57 9.62
N VAL A 233 -3.92 9.32 10.92
CA VAL A 233 -2.72 9.80 11.61
C VAL A 233 -1.72 8.65 11.76
N PHE A 234 -0.56 8.79 11.14
CA PHE A 234 0.56 7.86 11.21
C PHE A 234 1.52 8.26 12.32
N TYR A 235 2.52 7.43 12.58
CA TYR A 235 3.56 7.73 13.57
C TYR A 235 4.29 9.02 13.22
N TYR A 236 4.57 9.88 14.21
CA TYR A 236 5.00 11.26 13.96
C TYR A 236 6.26 11.40 13.09
N LEU A 237 7.19 10.44 13.17
CA LEU A 237 8.42 10.44 12.36
C LEU A 237 8.18 10.28 10.85
N THR A 238 7.00 9.82 10.44
CA THR A 238 6.66 9.67 9.01
C THR A 238 6.28 11.00 8.34
N TYR A 239 6.25 12.11 9.09
CA TYR A 239 5.90 13.42 8.56
C TYR A 239 7.13 14.30 8.40
N GLU A 240 7.21 14.99 7.26
CA GLU A 240 8.28 15.94 6.98
C GLU A 240 8.36 17.01 8.07
N GLY A 241 9.58 17.30 8.54
CA GLY A 241 9.82 18.33 9.56
C GLY A 241 9.50 17.90 10.99
N ALA A 242 9.06 16.67 11.23
CA ALA A 242 8.78 16.17 12.58
C ALA A 242 10.01 16.15 13.49
N VAL A 243 11.19 15.87 12.92
CA VAL A 243 12.46 15.89 13.63
C VAL A 243 13.52 16.58 12.78
N ASN A 244 14.23 17.53 13.36
CA ASN A 244 15.42 18.08 12.73
C ASN A 244 16.64 17.22 13.09
N LEU A 245 17.04 16.30 12.20
CA LEU A 245 18.19 15.40 12.40
C LEU A 245 19.50 16.12 12.76
N SER A 246 19.68 17.39 12.34
CA SER A 246 20.87 18.18 12.69
C SER A 246 20.89 18.65 14.15
N SER A 247 19.72 18.67 14.79
CA SER A 247 19.56 19.02 16.21
C SER A 247 19.76 17.84 17.16
N ILE A 248 19.76 16.60 16.65
CA ILE A 248 19.99 15.40 17.46
C ILE A 248 21.50 15.21 17.65
N THR A 249 21.96 15.41 18.88
CA THR A 249 23.37 15.22 19.27
C THR A 249 23.72 13.79 19.64
N ASP A 250 22.71 12.98 19.99
CA ASP A 250 22.88 11.56 20.29
C ASP A 250 22.92 10.74 18.99
N SER A 251 24.04 10.06 18.74
CA SER A 251 24.28 9.31 17.51
C SER A 251 23.31 8.13 17.32
N VAL A 252 22.88 7.48 18.40
CA VAL A 252 21.98 6.32 18.35
C VAL A 252 20.56 6.78 18.04
N LEU A 253 20.07 7.83 18.72
CA LEU A 253 18.76 8.42 18.43
C LEU A 253 18.68 8.97 17.01
N ARG A 254 19.78 9.56 16.50
CA ARG A 254 19.86 10.03 15.13
C ARG A 254 19.80 8.89 14.11
N GLU A 255 20.47 7.78 14.39
CA GLU A 255 20.48 6.61 13.51
C GLU A 255 19.10 5.95 13.45
N VAL A 256 18.40 5.79 14.58
CA VAL A 256 17.03 5.25 14.63
C VAL A 256 16.03 6.12 13.86
N SER A 257 16.19 7.44 13.92
CA SER A 257 15.31 8.39 13.24
C SER A 257 15.44 8.37 11.71
N LEU A 258 16.49 7.74 11.16
CA LEU A 258 16.69 7.59 9.70
C LEU A 258 15.92 6.41 9.10
N TYR A 259 15.34 5.53 9.93
CA TYR A 259 14.61 4.34 9.49
C TYR A 259 13.08 4.54 9.35
N PHE A 260 12.60 5.75 9.61
CA PHE A 260 11.19 6.17 9.48
C PHE A 260 11.03 7.13 8.30
#